data_AF-A0A142YJ51-F1
#
_entry.id   AF-A0A142YJ51-F1
#
_cell.length_a   1.000
_cell.length_b   1.000
_cell.length_c   1.000
_cell.angle_alpha   90.00
_cell.angle_beta   90.00
_cell.angle_gamma   90.00
#
_symmetry.space_group_name_H-M   'P 1'
#
loop_
_entity.id
_entity.type
_entity.pdbx_description
1 polymer ?
#
loop_
_entity_poly.entity_id
_entity_poly.type
_entity_poly.pdbx_seq_one_letter_code
_entity_poly.pdbx_strand_id
1 'polypeptide(L)' 'MIPTRKDQRRNPRFDAEAYRRRNIVERCILWLKENRRLATRFEKLAVNFLAMVKLAMIRRCFRLLEPSDRT' A
#
# COMPACT_ATOMS: atom_id res chain seq x y z
N MET A 1 12.99 7.89 6.90
CA MET A 1 13.19 7.32 8.25
C MET A 1 12.14 7.96 9.14
N ILE A 2 11.28 7.18 9.81
CA ILE A 2 10.34 7.77 10.79
C ILE A 2 11.15 8.15 12.03
N PRO A 3 10.99 9.38 12.55
CA PRO A 3 11.67 9.79 13.78
C PRO A 3 11.29 8.88 14.95
N THR A 4 12.28 8.41 15.70
CA THR A 4 12.04 7.69 16.96
C THR A 4 11.53 8.67 18.02
N ARG A 5 10.65 8.21 18.91
CA ARG A 5 10.19 9.04 20.03
C ARG A 5 11.35 9.30 21.02
N LYS A 6 11.29 10.41 21.76
CA LYS A 6 12.35 10.84 22.69
C LYS A 6 12.60 9.83 23.83
N ASP A 7 11.57 9.09 24.21
CA ASP A 7 11.56 8.05 25.24
C ASP A 7 11.87 6.64 24.69
N GLN A 8 11.98 6.49 23.37
CA GLN A 8 12.15 5.19 22.73
C GLN A 8 13.64 4.80 22.71
N ARG A 9 13.99 3.72 23.42
CA ARG A 9 15.35 3.15 23.37
C ARG A 9 15.71 2.78 21.93
N ARG A 10 16.87 3.24 21.47
CA ARG A 10 17.38 2.97 20.11
C ARG A 10 17.50 1.45 19.94
N ASN A 11 16.80 0.89 18.97
CA ASN A 11 16.91 -0.52 18.65
C ASN A 11 18.24 -0.77 17.91
N PRO A 12 19.21 -1.49 18.49
CA PRO A 12 20.50 -1.74 17.85
C PRO A 12 20.38 -2.66 16.63
N ARG A 13 19.25 -3.36 16.45
CA ARG A 13 18.97 -4.25 15.31
C ARG A 13 18.12 -3.57 14.23
N PHE A 14 18.10 -2.24 14.16
CA PHE A 14 17.33 -1.53 13.14
C PHE A 14 17.98 -1.70 11.76
N ASP A 15 17.32 -2.46 10.89
CA ASP A 15 17.69 -2.59 9.49
C ASP A 15 17.06 -1.46 8.66
N ALA A 16 17.90 -0.51 8.24
CA ALA A 16 17.49 0.62 7.43
C ALA A 16 17.09 0.24 6.00
N GLU A 17 17.66 -0.83 5.42
CA GLU A 17 17.27 -1.31 4.10
C GLU A 17 15.89 -1.97 4.14
N ALA A 18 15.65 -2.86 5.11
CA ALA A 18 14.33 -3.45 5.31
C ALA A 18 13.28 -2.35 5.54
N TYR A 19 13.63 -1.34 6.34
CA TYR A 19 12.78 -0.17 6.56
C TYR A 19 12.49 0.61 5.27
N ARG A 20 13.48 0.75 4.38
CA ARG A 20 13.30 1.43 3.08
C ARG A 20 12.39 0.66 2.14
N ARG A 21 12.53 -0.68 2.09
CA ARG A 21 11.68 -1.55 1.25
C ARG A 21 10.21 -1.49 1.66
N ARG A 22 9.92 -1.26 2.95
CA ARG A 22 8.56 -1.09 3.48
C ARG A 22 7.78 0.07 2.82
N ASN A 23 8.46 1.12 2.35
CA ASN A 23 7.83 2.25 1.66
C ASN A 23 7.01 1.82 0.43
N ILE A 24 7.42 0.75 -0.26
CA ILE A 24 6.69 0.21 -1.42
C ILE A 24 5.31 -0.32 -0.98
N VAL A 25 5.29 -1.08 0.12
CA VAL A 25 4.07 -1.62 0.71
C VAL A 25 3.18 -0.50 1.25
N GLU A 26 3.76 0.48 1.95
CA GLU A 26 3.03 1.63 2.48
C GLU A 26 2.39 2.46 1.37
N ARG A 27 3.11 2.73 0.28
CA ARG A 27 2.55 3.42 -0.90
C ARG A 27 1.41 2.64 -1.53
N CYS A 28 1.51 1.32 -1.60
CA CYS A 28 0.43 0.47 -2.10
C CYS A 28 -0.81 0.57 -1.20
N ILE A 29 -0.64 0.47 0.11
CA ILE A 29 -1.74 0.57 1.08
C ILE A 29 -2.37 1.97 1.08
N LEU A 30 -1.56 3.02 1.00
CA LEU A 30 -2.06 4.41 0.90
C LEU A 30 -2.92 4.58 -0.36
N TRP A 31 -2.46 4.08 -1.50
CA TRP A 31 -3.25 4.10 -2.74
C TRP A 31 -4.56 3.30 -2.61
N LEU A 32 -4.53 2.12 -1.97
CA LEU A 32 -5.74 1.35 -1.70
C LEU A 32 -6.72 2.11 -0.79
N LYS A 33 -6.22 2.89 0.18
CA LYS A 33 -7.03 3.74 1.05
C LYS A 33 -7.63 4.95 0.34
N GLU A 34 -6.96 5.50 -0.67
CA GLU A 34 -7.53 6.58 -1.51
C GLU A 34 -8.73 6.09 -2.34
N ASN A 35 -8.81 4.78 -2.62
CA ASN A 35 -9.98 4.21 -3.28
C ASN A 35 -11.16 4.15 -2.31
N ARG A 36 -12.02 5.19 -2.35
CA ARG A 36 -13.19 5.35 -1.46
C ARG A 36 -14.00 4.06 -1.30
N ARG A 37 -14.25 3.32 -2.39
CA ARG A 37 -15.02 2.06 -2.36
C ARG A 37 -14.37 0.96 -1.51
N LEU A 38 -13.03 0.89 -1.49
CA LEU A 38 -12.29 -0.07 -0.65
C LEU A 38 -12.20 0.43 0.79
N ALA A 39 -11.95 1.73 0.98
CA ALA A 39 -11.79 2.34 2.30
C ALA A 39 -13.05 2.25 3.17
N THR A 40 -14.23 2.42 2.57
CA THR A 40 -15.52 2.38 3.29
C THR A 40 -16.08 0.97 3.45
N ARG A 41 -15.46 -0.05 2.83
CA ARG A 41 -15.88 -1.46 2.87
C ARG A 41 -17.40 -1.63 2.67
N PHE A 42 -17.91 -1.16 1.52
CA PHE A 42 -19.33 -1.32 1.17
C PHE A 42 -19.77 -2.77 0.97
N GLU A 43 -18.81 -3.66 0.65
CA GLU A 43 -19.09 -5.07 0.38
C GLU A 43 -19.43 -5.82 1.68
N LYS A 44 -20.66 -6.36 1.76
CA LYS A 44 -21.13 -7.13 2.93
C LYS A 44 -20.38 -8.46 3.11
N LEU A 45 -20.04 -9.11 1.99
CA LEU A 45 -19.34 -10.39 1.98
C LEU A 45 -17.83 -10.20 1.88
N ALA A 46 -17.08 -10.96 2.68
CA ALA A 46 -15.61 -10.93 2.65
C ALA A 46 -15.05 -11.33 1.27
N VAL A 47 -15.73 -12.25 0.57
CA VAL A 47 -15.35 -12.70 -0.78
C VAL A 47 -15.44 -11.54 -1.78
N ASN A 48 -16.52 -10.75 -1.73
CA ASN A 48 -16.71 -9.61 -2.61
C ASN A 48 -15.69 -8.50 -2.31
N PHE A 49 -15.43 -8.24 -1.02
CA PHE A 49 -14.38 -7.29 -0.63
C PHE A 49 -13.00 -7.71 -1.18
N LEU A 50 -12.64 -9.00 -1.04
CA LEU A 50 -11.39 -9.52 -1.55
C LEU A 50 -11.32 -9.44 -3.08
N ALA A 51 -12.42 -9.75 -3.78
CA ALA A 51 -12.49 -9.62 -5.23
C ALA A 51 -12.24 -8.17 -5.68
N MET A 52 -12.83 -7.19 -4.99
CA MET A 52 -12.59 -5.77 -5.26
C MET A 52 -11.14 -5.34 -5.04
N VAL A 53 -10.49 -5.85 -3.98
CA VAL A 53 -9.05 -5.61 -3.74
C VAL A 53 -8.21 -6.20 -4.87
N LYS A 54 -8.50 -7.44 -5.29
CA LYS A 54 -7.79 -8.08 -6.42
C LYS A 54 -7.96 -7.29 -7.72
N LEU A 55 -9.18 -6.86 -8.05
CA LEU A 55 -9.45 -6.03 -9.22
C LEU A 55 -8.69 -4.70 -9.18
N ALA A 56 -8.64 -4.04 -8.02
CA ALA A 56 -7.88 -2.79 -7.87
C ALA A 56 -6.38 -3.00 -8.10
N MET A 57 -5.82 -4.10 -7.59
CA MET A 57 -4.42 -4.46 -7.80
C MET A 57 -4.13 -4.80 -9.26
N ILE A 58 -5.00 -5.54 -9.92
CA ILE A 58 -4.90 -5.85 -11.36
C ILE A 58 -4.86 -4.54 -12.17
N ARG A 59 -5.82 -3.63 -11.94
CA ARG A 59 -5.86 -2.32 -12.60
C ARG A 59 -4.59 -1.48 -12.33
N ARG A 60 -4.04 -1.56 -11.11
CA ARG A 60 -2.78 -0.89 -10.74
C ARG A 60 -1.60 -1.47 -11.53
N CYS A 61 -1.53 -2.80 -11.66
CA CYS A 61 -0.49 -3.49 -12.43
C CYS A 61 -0.58 -3.16 -13.93
N PHE A 62 -1.78 -3.20 -14.53
CA PHE A 62 -1.96 -2.81 -15.93
C PHE A 62 -1.46 -1.39 -16.21
N ARG A 63 -1.79 -0.41 -15.34
CA ARG A 63 -1.25 0.96 -15.46
C ARG A 63 0.27 1.08 -15.34
N LEU A 64 0.96 0.10 -14.75
CA LEU A 64 2.42 0.08 -14.67
C LEU A 64 3.04 -0.63 -15.88
N LEU A 65 2.32 -1.58 -16.49
CA LEU A 65 2.76 -2.36 -17.65
C LEU A 65 2.47 -1.65 -18.97
N GLU A 66 1.47 -0.77 -19.01
CA GLU A 66 1.14 0.07 -20.17
C GLU A 66 1.60 1.52 -19.93
N PRO A 67 2.88 1.86 -20.15
CA PRO A 67 3.34 3.26 -20.15
C PRO A 67 2.89 4.05 -21.41
N SER A 68 1.94 3.53 -22.20
CA SER A 68 1.77 3.85 -23.62
C SER A 68 0.96 5.10 -23.98
N ASP A 69 0.45 5.90 -23.03
CA ASP A 69 -0.26 7.15 -23.35
C ASP A 69 0.32 8.33 -22.56
N ARG A 70 1.65 8.48 -22.64
CA ARG A 70 2.37 9.68 -22.21
C ARG A 70 3.26 10.19 -23.33
N THR A 71 2.63 10.51 -24.45
CA THR A 71 3.11 11.43 -25.50
C THR A 71 1.99 12.37 -25.84
#